data_AF-A0A7C2EI84-F1
#
_entry.id   AF-A0A7C2EI84-F1
#
_cell.length_a   1.000
_cell.length_b   1.000
_cell.length_c   1.000
_cell.angle_alpha   90.00
_cell.angle_beta   90.00
_cell.angle_gamma   90.00
#
_symmetry.space_group_name_H-M   'P 1'
#
loop_
_entity.id
_entity.type
_entity.pdbx_description
1 polymer ?
#
loop_
_entity_poly.entity_id
_entity_poly.type
_entity_poly.pdbx_seq_one_letter_code
_entity_poly.pdbx_strand_id
1 'polypeptide(L)'
;MGGCAPAVSYKALRRRRKELLTGAWCTPFKFSGVKGGQAVEEGTGKILPSGPAVASGGTAPGRVLFVATVARHLLAFHLPYFRLFQEWGYTVEVACNPAGEAAAFAPLGVRLHPVPFGRRPLSWGNLKALGVLRRLLQDRHYALVHAHTPVAAFLARLAARLSGFRPVLYTAHGFHFFRGAPLHNWLLYYPLEWLAARWTDGLLVLNREDHIRAQRLPVRGRVFWVPGVGVALERFAVPAAEGLRFREELGLR
;
A
#
# COMPACT_ATOMS: atom_id res chain seq x y z
N MET A 1 25.88 -31.89 22.90
CA MET A 1 25.56 -30.94 23.99
C MET A 1 25.19 -29.61 23.35
N GLY A 2 23.89 -29.34 23.16
CA GLY A 2 23.38 -28.14 22.50
C GLY A 2 23.04 -27.05 23.51
N GLY A 3 23.64 -25.87 23.34
CA GLY A 3 23.39 -24.69 24.17
C GLY A 3 22.14 -23.93 23.73
N CYS A 4 21.30 -23.58 24.69
CA CYS A 4 20.05 -22.82 24.54
C CYS A 4 20.35 -21.31 24.49
N ALA A 5 19.80 -20.58 23.51
CA ALA A 5 19.85 -19.11 23.45
C ALA A 5 18.85 -18.48 24.44
N PRO A 6 19.15 -17.30 25.04
CA PRO A 6 18.36 -16.78 26.15
C PRO A 6 17.04 -16.15 25.69
N ALA A 7 15.98 -16.35 26.48
CA ALA A 7 14.66 -15.79 26.28
C ALA A 7 14.67 -14.26 26.49
N VAL A 8 14.33 -13.51 25.45
CA VAL A 8 14.17 -12.05 25.51
C VAL A 8 12.86 -11.72 26.25
N SER A 9 12.98 -11.03 27.38
CA SER A 9 11.88 -10.69 28.29
C SER A 9 10.85 -9.74 27.65
N TYR A 10 9.58 -10.11 27.75
CA TYR A 10 8.39 -9.39 27.27
C TYR A 10 8.28 -7.94 27.80
N LYS A 11 8.94 -7.62 28.93
CA LYS A 11 8.99 -6.25 29.47
C LYS A 11 9.88 -5.30 28.65
N ALA A 12 10.92 -5.79 27.98
CA ALA A 12 11.82 -4.96 27.16
C ALA A 12 11.14 -4.45 25.87
N LEU A 13 10.29 -5.28 25.25
CA LEU A 13 9.48 -4.89 24.09
C LEU A 13 8.42 -3.82 24.41
N ARG A 14 7.92 -3.78 25.65
CA ARG A 14 6.90 -2.80 26.07
C ARG A 14 7.49 -1.40 26.30
N ARG A 15 8.78 -1.29 26.67
CA ARG A 15 9.47 -0.01 26.88
C ARG A 15 9.74 0.70 25.55
N ARG A 16 10.26 -0.03 24.55
CA ARG A 16 10.44 0.49 23.16
C ARG A 16 9.14 0.92 22.47
N ARG A 17 8.01 0.29 22.83
CA ARG A 17 6.68 0.67 22.32
C ARG A 17 6.21 2.03 22.84
N LYS A 18 6.60 2.42 24.06
CA LYS A 18 6.19 3.70 24.67
C LYS A 18 6.97 4.89 24.11
N GLU A 19 8.26 4.70 23.80
CA GLU A 19 9.12 5.72 23.16
C GLU A 19 8.71 5.99 21.69
N LEU A 20 8.23 4.97 20.96
CA LEU A 20 7.72 5.11 19.59
C LEU A 20 6.29 5.69 19.48
N LEU A 21 5.61 5.92 20.61
CA LEU A 21 4.23 6.44 20.66
C LEU A 21 4.16 7.93 21.02
N THR A 22 5.24 8.55 21.48
CA THR A 22 5.27 9.95 21.95
C THR A 22 5.87 10.95 20.95
N GLY A 23 6.33 10.51 19.78
CA GLY A 23 6.85 11.39 18.73
C GLY A 23 5.72 11.98 17.87
N ALA A 24 5.71 13.30 17.71
CA ALA A 24 4.77 14.08 16.94
C ALA A 24 4.76 13.69 15.44
N TRP A 25 3.64 13.15 14.95
CA TRP A 25 3.39 12.88 13.52
C TRP A 25 2.00 13.41 13.09
N CYS A 26 1.60 14.56 13.62
CA CYS A 26 0.32 15.21 13.28
C CYS A 26 0.55 16.68 12.92
N THR A 27 1.20 16.90 11.79
CA THR A 27 1.14 18.17 11.04
C THR A 27 1.12 17.86 9.53
N PRO A 28 0.41 18.66 8.72
CA PRO A 28 0.28 18.42 7.28
C PRO A 28 1.64 18.54 6.58
N PHE A 29 2.07 17.44 5.95
CA PHE A 29 3.35 17.29 5.26
C PHE A 29 3.36 18.07 3.93
N LYS A 30 4.33 18.97 3.74
CA LYS A 30 4.62 19.63 2.45
C LYS A 30 6.07 19.31 2.06
N PHE A 31 6.26 18.87 0.81
CA PHE A 31 7.52 18.39 0.25
C PHE A 31 8.11 19.46 -0.68
N SER A 32 9.36 19.88 -0.46
CA SER A 32 10.01 20.99 -1.19
C SER A 32 11.22 20.59 -2.04
N GLY A 33 11.35 19.30 -2.41
CA GLY A 33 12.39 18.81 -3.33
C GLY A 33 13.59 18.12 -2.67
N VAL A 34 14.59 17.79 -3.48
CA VAL A 34 15.77 16.95 -3.14
C VAL A 34 17.04 17.80 -3.24
N LYS A 35 17.82 17.90 -2.16
CA LYS A 35 19.18 18.47 -2.17
C LYS A 35 20.18 17.35 -1.84
N GLY A 36 21.17 17.12 -2.72
CA GLY A 36 22.24 16.15 -2.47
C GLY A 36 21.77 14.70 -2.27
N GLY A 37 20.67 14.30 -2.90
CA GLY A 37 20.12 12.94 -2.79
C GLY A 37 19.30 12.66 -1.52
N GLN A 38 19.01 13.67 -0.69
CA GLN A 38 18.14 13.53 0.47
C GLN A 38 16.96 14.50 0.42
N ALA A 39 15.80 14.02 0.83
CA ALA A 39 14.58 14.81 0.92
C ALA A 39 14.60 15.65 2.21
N VAL A 40 14.26 16.93 2.12
CA VAL A 40 14.34 17.88 3.23
C VAL A 40 12.95 18.42 3.57
N GLU A 41 12.66 18.56 4.86
CA GLU A 41 11.41 19.17 5.35
C GLU A 41 11.49 20.70 5.28
N GLU A 42 10.42 21.31 4.76
CA GLU A 42 10.32 22.76 4.56
C GLU A 42 10.17 23.50 5.91
N GLY A 43 11.00 24.53 6.16
CA GLY A 43 10.92 25.38 7.35
C GLY A 43 11.75 24.96 8.57
N THR A 44 12.21 23.70 8.64
CA THR A 44 13.09 23.23 9.73
C THR A 44 14.50 22.85 9.27
N GLY A 45 14.69 22.63 7.96
CA GLY A 45 15.95 22.12 7.40
C GLY A 45 16.28 20.70 7.88
N LYS A 46 15.34 20.00 8.53
CA LYS A 46 15.55 18.64 8.98
C LYS A 46 15.54 17.70 7.77
N ILE A 47 16.62 16.94 7.65
CA ILE A 47 16.73 15.81 6.73
C ILE A 47 15.63 14.81 7.12
N LEU A 48 14.73 14.51 6.18
CA LEU A 48 13.72 13.47 6.39
C LEU A 48 14.45 12.16 6.72
N PRO A 49 13.93 11.34 7.65
CA PRO A 49 14.54 10.05 7.91
C PRO A 49 14.63 9.32 6.57
N SER A 50 15.87 9.06 6.12
CA SER A 50 16.11 8.19 4.99
C SER A 50 15.34 6.90 5.24
N GLY A 51 14.81 6.27 4.18
CA GLY A 51 14.33 4.89 4.26
C GLY A 51 15.33 4.04 5.07
N PRO A 52 14.88 2.98 5.76
CA PRO A 52 15.69 2.28 6.76
C PRO A 52 17.11 2.10 6.23
N ALA A 53 18.10 2.68 6.93
CA ALA A 53 19.49 2.60 6.51
C ALA A 53 19.80 1.13 6.30
N VAL A 54 20.06 0.74 5.04
CA VAL A 54 20.44 -0.63 4.71
C VAL A 54 21.82 -0.80 5.32
N ALA A 55 21.85 -1.35 6.53
CA ALA A 55 23.08 -1.67 7.21
C ALA A 55 23.91 -2.56 6.28
N SER A 56 25.08 -2.07 5.88
CA SER A 56 26.07 -2.82 5.12
C SER A 56 26.57 -3.97 5.99
N GLY A 57 25.84 -5.10 5.96
CA GLY A 57 26.14 -6.30 6.73
C GLY A 57 24.88 -6.99 7.25
N GLY A 58 24.10 -7.62 6.37
CA GLY A 58 22.95 -8.43 6.77
C GLY A 58 22.11 -8.85 5.58
N THR A 59 21.69 -10.12 5.57
CA THR A 59 20.82 -10.80 4.58
C THR A 59 19.98 -9.88 3.69
N ALA A 60 20.03 -10.11 2.37
CA ALA A 60 19.24 -9.40 1.37
C ALA A 60 17.81 -9.14 1.88
N PRO A 61 17.30 -7.90 1.77
CA PRO A 61 15.98 -7.57 2.26
C PRO A 61 14.94 -8.48 1.60
N GLY A 62 13.89 -8.81 2.36
CA GLY A 62 12.92 -9.84 1.99
C GLY A 62 12.10 -9.50 0.74
N ARG A 63 10.97 -10.20 0.55
CA ARG A 63 10.06 -9.94 -0.58
C ARG A 63 8.91 -9.02 -0.15
N VAL A 64 8.45 -8.15 -1.03
CA VAL A 64 7.22 -7.37 -0.83
C VAL A 64 6.20 -7.79 -1.87
N LEU A 65 5.00 -8.16 -1.43
CA LEU A 65 3.91 -8.56 -2.31
C LEU A 65 2.89 -7.44 -2.43
N PHE A 66 2.75 -6.88 -3.63
CA PHE A 66 1.66 -5.96 -3.97
C PHE A 66 0.47 -6.74 -4.52
N VAL A 67 -0.73 -6.50 -4.00
CA VAL A 67 -1.92 -7.23 -4.41
C VAL A 67 -2.98 -6.25 -4.91
N ALA A 68 -3.48 -6.45 -6.12
CA ALA A 68 -4.59 -5.67 -6.69
C ALA A 68 -5.44 -6.54 -7.61
N THR A 69 -6.67 -6.11 -7.90
CA THR A 69 -7.58 -6.87 -8.78
C THR A 69 -7.04 -7.03 -10.20
N VAL A 70 -6.45 -6.00 -10.79
CA VAL A 70 -6.00 -5.98 -12.20
C VAL A 70 -4.61 -5.34 -12.34
N ALA A 71 -3.83 -5.81 -13.32
CA ALA A 71 -2.50 -5.30 -13.63
C ALA A 71 -2.49 -3.79 -13.91
N ARG A 72 -3.45 -3.29 -14.71
CA ARG A 72 -3.58 -1.87 -15.04
C ARG A 72 -3.49 -0.94 -13.84
N HIS A 73 -4.11 -1.31 -12.72
CA HIS A 73 -4.11 -0.50 -11.50
C HIS A 73 -2.70 -0.32 -10.96
N LEU A 74 -1.95 -1.42 -10.87
CA LEU A 74 -0.57 -1.42 -10.39
C LEU A 74 0.36 -0.68 -11.36
N LEU A 75 0.18 -0.88 -12.65
CA LEU A 75 1.00 -0.23 -13.68
C LEU A 75 0.74 1.28 -13.76
N ALA A 76 -0.46 1.74 -13.42
CA ALA A 76 -0.81 3.16 -13.44
C ALA A 76 -0.33 3.90 -12.19
N PHE A 77 -0.41 3.27 -11.00
CA PHE A 77 -0.24 3.98 -9.72
C PHE A 77 0.97 3.54 -8.90
N HIS A 78 1.57 2.38 -9.17
CA HIS A 78 2.53 1.75 -8.24
C HIS A 78 3.96 1.66 -8.73
N LEU A 79 4.24 2.06 -9.96
CA LEU A 79 5.62 2.12 -10.49
C LEU A 79 6.59 2.88 -9.57
N PRO A 80 6.26 4.07 -9.03
CA PRO A 80 7.13 4.77 -8.09
C PRO A 80 7.41 3.96 -6.82
N TYR A 81 6.41 3.24 -6.30
CA TYR A 81 6.56 2.41 -5.11
C TYR A 81 7.38 1.15 -5.38
N PHE A 82 7.25 0.54 -6.55
CA PHE A 82 8.09 -0.60 -6.94
C PHE A 82 9.55 -0.21 -6.95
N ARG A 83 9.88 0.92 -7.57
CA ARG A 83 11.24 1.47 -7.59
C ARG A 83 11.75 1.77 -6.19
N LEU A 84 10.95 2.44 -5.37
CA LEU A 84 11.31 2.74 -3.97
C LEU A 84 11.68 1.49 -3.17
N PHE A 85 10.86 0.43 -3.25
CA PHE A 85 11.17 -0.82 -2.55
C PHE A 85 12.38 -1.55 -3.13
N GLN A 86 12.58 -1.50 -4.44
CA GLN A 86 13.77 -2.05 -5.11
C GLN A 86 15.04 -1.30 -4.73
N GLU A 87 14.99 0.03 -4.60
CA GLU A 87 16.09 0.88 -4.11
C GLU A 87 16.43 0.59 -2.65
N TRP A 88 15.44 0.22 -1.83
CA TRP A 88 15.65 -0.33 -0.49
C TRP A 88 16.12 -1.79 -0.49
N GLY A 89 16.34 -2.36 -1.69
CA GLY A 89 16.87 -3.69 -1.96
C GLY A 89 15.83 -4.81 -2.00
N TYR A 90 14.55 -4.56 -1.68
CA TYR A 90 13.53 -5.61 -1.62
C TYR A 90 13.23 -6.18 -3.00
N THR A 91 12.96 -7.49 -3.04
CA THR A 91 12.36 -8.10 -4.23
C THR A 91 10.87 -7.76 -4.27
N VAL A 92 10.43 -7.09 -5.34
CA VAL A 92 9.02 -6.73 -5.54
C VAL A 92 8.32 -7.81 -6.35
N GLU A 93 7.21 -8.30 -5.81
CA GLU A 93 6.32 -9.24 -6.48
C GLU A 93 4.90 -8.66 -6.49
N VAL A 94 4.11 -9.01 -7.51
CA VAL A 94 2.72 -8.57 -7.66
C VAL A 94 1.80 -9.76 -7.81
N ALA A 95 0.60 -9.68 -7.24
CA ALA A 95 -0.47 -10.65 -7.40
C ALA A 95 -1.72 -9.94 -7.93
N CYS A 96 -2.07 -10.19 -9.19
CA CYS A 96 -3.22 -9.57 -9.85
C CYS A 96 -3.73 -10.39 -11.04
N ASN A 97 -4.93 -10.05 -11.54
CA ASN A 97 -5.35 -10.51 -12.85
C ASN A 97 -4.53 -9.79 -13.93
N PRO A 98 -3.76 -10.49 -14.77
CA PRO A 98 -2.90 -9.84 -15.75
C PRO A 98 -3.66 -9.08 -16.83
N ALA A 99 -4.87 -9.53 -17.20
CA ALA A 99 -5.73 -8.90 -18.20
C ALA A 99 -5.01 -8.45 -19.50
N GLY A 100 -4.02 -9.22 -19.97
CA GLY A 100 -3.23 -8.92 -21.17
C GLY A 100 -1.95 -8.09 -20.92
N GLU A 101 -1.73 -7.56 -19.73
CA GLU A 101 -0.59 -6.69 -19.40
C GLU A 101 0.56 -7.42 -18.67
N ALA A 102 0.61 -8.76 -18.75
CA ALA A 102 1.60 -9.56 -18.03
C ALA A 102 3.05 -9.18 -18.38
N ALA A 103 3.32 -8.93 -19.67
CA ALA A 103 4.65 -8.61 -20.17
C ALA A 103 5.19 -7.27 -19.64
N ALA A 104 4.34 -6.37 -19.18
CA ALA A 104 4.73 -5.05 -18.69
C ALA A 104 5.53 -5.12 -17.37
N PHE A 105 5.43 -6.21 -16.61
CA PHE A 105 6.15 -6.35 -15.33
C PHE A 105 7.60 -6.81 -15.49
N ALA A 106 7.93 -7.53 -16.56
CA ALA A 106 9.28 -8.09 -16.74
C ALA A 106 10.37 -7.00 -16.87
N PRO A 107 10.19 -5.92 -17.68
CA PRO A 107 11.15 -4.82 -17.75
C PRO A 107 11.30 -4.04 -16.44
N LEU A 108 10.32 -4.15 -15.53
CA LEU A 108 10.35 -3.50 -14.22
C LEU A 108 11.12 -4.32 -13.17
N GLY A 109 11.57 -5.54 -13.51
CA GLY A 109 12.14 -6.46 -12.53
C GLY A 109 11.13 -6.91 -11.47
N VAL A 110 9.84 -6.90 -11.81
CA VAL A 110 8.74 -7.25 -10.90
C VAL A 110 8.19 -8.61 -11.27
N ARG A 111 8.13 -9.53 -10.30
CA ARG A 111 7.57 -10.87 -10.53
C ARG A 111 6.04 -10.82 -10.44
N LEU A 112 5.36 -11.16 -11.54
CA LEU A 112 3.92 -11.31 -11.58
C LEU A 112 3.47 -12.72 -11.19
N HIS A 113 2.53 -12.79 -10.25
CA HIS A 113 1.73 -13.96 -9.92
C HIS A 113 0.31 -13.77 -10.45
N PRO A 114 -0.11 -14.47 -11.52
CA PRO A 114 -1.46 -14.38 -12.01
C PRO A 114 -2.47 -14.89 -10.98
N VAL A 115 -3.41 -14.04 -10.59
CA VAL A 115 -4.49 -14.38 -9.66
C VAL A 115 -5.85 -14.13 -10.33
N PRO A 116 -6.77 -15.11 -10.35
CA PRO A 116 -8.05 -15.00 -11.06
C PRO A 116 -9.08 -14.19 -10.24
N PHE A 117 -8.76 -12.94 -9.91
CA PHE A 117 -9.70 -12.05 -9.22
C PHE A 117 -10.95 -11.83 -10.08
N GLY A 118 -12.11 -12.07 -9.48
CA GLY A 118 -13.40 -11.77 -10.11
C GLY A 118 -13.83 -10.33 -9.88
N ARG A 119 -14.63 -9.81 -10.81
CA ARG A 119 -15.21 -8.45 -10.71
C ARG A 119 -16.22 -8.31 -9.57
N ARG A 120 -16.89 -9.40 -9.20
CA ARG A 120 -17.87 -9.45 -8.11
C ARG A 120 -17.20 -10.00 -6.84
N PRO A 121 -17.42 -9.40 -5.65
CA PRO A 121 -16.84 -9.87 -4.39
C PRO A 121 -17.14 -11.34 -4.07
N LEU A 122 -18.32 -11.84 -4.44
CA LEU A 122 -18.82 -13.20 -4.15
C LEU A 122 -18.63 -14.21 -5.30
N SER A 123 -17.69 -13.95 -6.22
CA SER A 123 -17.47 -14.86 -7.36
C SER A 123 -16.66 -16.11 -6.98
N TRP A 124 -16.92 -17.24 -7.65
CA TRP A 124 -16.12 -18.46 -7.54
C TRP A 124 -14.62 -18.23 -7.84
N GLY A 125 -14.31 -17.28 -8.73
CA GLY A 125 -12.92 -16.87 -9.00
C GLY A 125 -12.20 -16.37 -7.75
N ASN A 126 -12.92 -15.71 -6.83
CA ASN A 126 -12.33 -15.21 -5.60
C ASN A 126 -11.97 -16.31 -4.59
N LEU A 127 -12.67 -17.45 -4.60
CA LEU A 127 -12.26 -18.61 -3.80
C LEU A 127 -10.94 -19.19 -4.33
N LYS A 128 -10.80 -19.31 -5.65
CA LYS A 128 -9.52 -19.71 -6.27
C LYS A 128 -8.42 -18.68 -5.97
N ALA A 129 -8.73 -17.40 -6.06
CA ALA A 129 -7.80 -16.31 -5.72
C ALA A 129 -7.31 -16.41 -4.27
N LEU A 130 -8.21 -16.67 -3.32
CA LEU A 130 -7.86 -16.88 -1.91
C LEU A 130 -6.88 -18.06 -1.75
N GLY A 131 -7.12 -19.18 -2.44
CA GLY A 131 -6.22 -20.33 -2.44
C GLY A 131 -4.83 -20.02 -2.98
N VAL A 132 -4.75 -19.29 -4.10
CA VAL A 132 -3.47 -18.85 -4.68
C VAL A 132 -2.72 -17.92 -3.72
N LEU A 133 -3.40 -16.93 -3.14
CA LEU A 133 -2.80 -16.03 -2.17
C LEU A 133 -2.31 -16.77 -0.92
N ARG A 134 -3.08 -17.73 -0.41
CA ARG A 134 -2.66 -18.55 0.73
C ARG A 134 -1.36 -19.30 0.45
N ARG A 135 -1.26 -19.96 -0.70
CA ARG A 135 -0.05 -20.67 -1.13
C ARG A 135 1.14 -19.72 -1.25
N LEU A 136 0.97 -18.57 -1.90
CA LEU A 136 2.04 -17.57 -1.96
C LEU A 136 2.55 -17.18 -0.57
N LEU A 137 1.65 -16.89 0.37
CA LEU A 137 2.04 -16.50 1.73
C LEU A 137 2.67 -17.63 2.57
N GLN A 138 2.44 -18.90 2.19
CA GLN A 138 3.01 -20.07 2.88
C GLN A 138 4.35 -20.50 2.26
N ASP A 139 4.45 -20.45 0.93
CA ASP A 139 5.60 -20.96 0.17
C ASP A 139 6.71 -19.92 0.01
N ARG A 140 6.40 -18.63 0.25
CA ARG A 140 7.33 -17.51 0.04
C ARG A 140 7.50 -16.72 1.32
N HIS A 141 8.74 -16.32 1.59
CA HIS A 141 9.06 -15.40 2.68
C HIS A 141 8.85 -13.94 2.24
N TYR A 142 7.69 -13.40 2.56
CA TYR A 142 7.39 -11.98 2.41
C TYR A 142 7.69 -11.21 3.70
N ALA A 143 8.28 -10.03 3.55
CA ALA A 143 8.45 -9.04 4.61
C ALA A 143 7.22 -8.13 4.74
N LEU A 144 6.42 -8.01 3.68
CA LEU A 144 5.22 -7.17 3.65
C LEU A 144 4.25 -7.64 2.57
N VAL A 145 2.95 -7.60 2.88
CA VAL A 145 1.88 -7.65 1.88
C VAL A 145 1.21 -6.28 1.83
N HIS A 146 1.28 -5.61 0.69
CA HIS A 146 0.62 -4.34 0.44
C HIS A 146 -0.57 -4.54 -0.51
N ALA A 147 -1.76 -4.51 0.05
CA ALA A 147 -2.97 -4.75 -0.69
C ALA A 147 -3.64 -3.46 -1.17
N HIS A 148 -4.29 -3.55 -2.31
CA HIS A 148 -4.98 -2.48 -3.02
C HIS A 148 -6.26 -3.04 -3.64
N THR A 149 -7.19 -2.12 -3.94
CA THR A 149 -8.55 -2.37 -4.44
C THR A 149 -9.41 -3.24 -3.51
N PRO A 150 -10.71 -2.96 -3.31
CA PRO A 150 -11.45 -3.55 -2.18
C PRO A 150 -11.49 -5.08 -2.16
N VAL A 151 -11.77 -5.71 -3.32
CA VAL A 151 -11.91 -7.17 -3.41
C VAL A 151 -10.57 -7.86 -3.18
N ALA A 152 -9.51 -7.43 -3.87
CA ALA A 152 -8.19 -8.01 -3.71
C ALA A 152 -7.63 -7.73 -2.30
N ALA A 153 -7.86 -6.54 -1.75
CA ALA A 153 -7.48 -6.20 -0.38
C ALA A 153 -8.18 -7.06 0.67
N PHE A 154 -9.48 -7.30 0.54
CA PHE A 154 -10.18 -8.21 1.44
C PHE A 154 -9.59 -9.62 1.37
N LEU A 155 -9.41 -10.17 0.16
CA LEU A 155 -8.89 -11.53 -0.03
C LEU A 155 -7.44 -11.68 0.44
N ALA A 156 -6.57 -10.71 0.19
CA ALA A 156 -5.18 -10.72 0.66
C ALA A 156 -5.10 -10.69 2.19
N ARG A 157 -5.91 -9.82 2.82
CA ARG A 157 -6.02 -9.73 4.27
C ARG A 157 -6.57 -11.01 4.89
N LEU A 158 -7.59 -11.61 4.27
CA LEU A 158 -8.13 -12.90 4.68
C LEU A 158 -7.11 -14.04 4.52
N ALA A 159 -6.41 -14.10 3.38
CA ALA A 159 -5.33 -15.06 3.14
C ALA A 159 -4.25 -14.95 4.22
N ALA A 160 -3.82 -13.73 4.52
CA ALA A 160 -2.82 -13.47 5.56
C ALA A 160 -3.31 -13.91 6.95
N ARG A 161 -4.58 -13.63 7.28
CA ARG A 161 -5.19 -14.09 8.54
C ARG A 161 -5.21 -15.62 8.65
N LEU A 162 -5.50 -16.32 7.55
CA LEU A 162 -5.55 -17.79 7.51
C LEU A 162 -4.16 -18.42 7.52
N SER A 163 -3.15 -17.76 6.95
CA SER A 163 -1.75 -18.20 6.96
C SER A 163 -0.96 -17.76 8.19
N GLY A 164 -1.57 -16.98 9.10
CA GLY A 164 -0.84 -16.37 10.23
C GLY A 164 0.20 -15.32 9.82
N PHE A 165 0.13 -14.81 8.58
CA PHE A 165 1.11 -13.90 8.01
C PHE A 165 0.93 -12.46 8.50
N ARG A 166 2.06 -11.77 8.76
CA ARG A 166 2.16 -10.35 9.12
C ARG A 166 3.53 -9.82 8.66
N PRO A 167 3.67 -8.52 8.34
CA PRO A 167 2.66 -7.46 8.37
C PRO A 167 1.84 -7.32 7.08
N VAL A 168 0.59 -6.84 7.22
CA VAL A 168 -0.32 -6.51 6.11
C VAL A 168 -0.68 -5.02 6.11
N LEU A 169 -0.36 -4.34 5.01
CA LEU A 169 -0.68 -2.95 4.74
C LEU A 169 -1.79 -2.86 3.68
N TYR A 170 -2.78 -2.00 3.88
CA TYR A 170 -3.85 -1.77 2.91
C TYR A 170 -3.93 -0.29 2.57
N THR A 171 -3.89 0.06 1.28
CA THR A 171 -4.22 1.41 0.81
C THR A 171 -5.63 1.43 0.21
N ALA A 172 -6.53 2.14 0.88
CA ALA A 172 -7.86 2.43 0.37
C ALA A 172 -7.78 3.63 -0.60
N HIS A 173 -8.02 3.35 -1.89
CA HIS A 173 -8.12 4.38 -2.93
C HIS A 173 -9.49 5.10 -2.94
N GLY A 174 -10.32 4.86 -1.95
CA GLY A 174 -11.72 5.28 -1.90
C GLY A 174 -12.59 4.17 -1.32
N PHE A 175 -13.23 4.42 -0.18
CA PHE A 175 -14.24 3.48 0.30
C PHE A 175 -15.49 3.54 -0.57
N HIS A 176 -16.08 2.37 -0.85
CA HIS A 176 -17.30 2.28 -1.64
C HIS A 176 -18.55 2.71 -0.85
N PHE A 177 -18.41 2.89 0.48
CA PHE A 177 -19.42 3.40 1.40
C PHE A 177 -19.20 4.89 1.71
N PHE A 178 -19.19 5.72 0.67
CA PHE A 178 -19.04 7.18 0.79
C PHE A 178 -20.39 7.89 1.03
N ARG A 179 -20.34 9.19 1.33
CA ARG A 179 -21.54 10.01 1.54
C ARG A 179 -22.29 10.15 0.21
N GLY A 180 -23.53 9.66 0.15
CA GLY A 180 -24.30 9.59 -1.09
C GLY A 180 -24.11 8.28 -1.87
N ALA A 181 -23.31 7.34 -1.37
CA ALA A 181 -23.25 6.00 -1.95
C ALA A 181 -24.58 5.25 -1.73
N PRO A 182 -25.01 4.42 -2.69
CA PRO A 182 -26.19 3.57 -2.53
C PRO A 182 -26.12 2.69 -1.27
N LEU A 183 -27.28 2.42 -0.66
CA LEU A 183 -27.36 1.64 0.58
C LEU A 183 -26.76 0.23 0.43
N HIS A 184 -26.88 -0.39 -0.75
CA HIS A 184 -26.29 -1.71 -1.01
C HIS A 184 -24.76 -1.71 -0.91
N ASN A 185 -24.08 -0.61 -1.26
CA ASN A 185 -22.64 -0.49 -1.10
C ASN A 185 -22.25 -0.44 0.38
N TRP A 186 -23.04 0.28 1.19
CA TRP A 186 -22.87 0.31 2.63
C TRP A 186 -23.05 -1.08 3.23
N LEU A 187 -24.13 -1.78 2.90
CA LEU A 187 -24.42 -3.11 3.44
C LEU A 187 -23.40 -4.18 3.02
N LEU A 188 -22.77 -4.04 1.85
CA LEU A 188 -21.77 -5.00 1.38
C LEU A 188 -20.36 -4.66 1.84
N TYR A 189 -19.87 -3.45 1.55
CA TYR A 189 -18.45 -3.12 1.72
C TYR A 189 -18.10 -2.73 3.16
N TYR A 190 -19.01 -2.08 3.89
CA TYR A 190 -18.69 -1.63 5.25
C TYR A 190 -18.48 -2.80 6.23
N PRO A 191 -19.34 -3.84 6.29
CA PRO A 191 -19.10 -5.00 7.16
C PRO A 191 -17.82 -5.77 6.79
N LEU A 192 -17.54 -5.91 5.49
CA LEU A 192 -16.33 -6.58 5.01
C LEU A 192 -15.06 -5.81 5.41
N GLU A 193 -15.06 -4.48 5.27
CA GLU A 193 -13.95 -3.65 5.72
C GLU A 193 -13.80 -3.64 7.25
N TRP A 194 -14.91 -3.56 7.99
CA TRP A 194 -14.89 -3.63 9.45
C TRP A 194 -14.30 -4.95 9.95
N LEU A 195 -14.69 -6.07 9.34
CA LEU A 195 -14.15 -7.38 9.66
C LEU A 195 -12.65 -7.46 9.32
N ALA A 196 -12.27 -7.01 8.12
CA ALA A 196 -10.89 -7.10 7.66
C ALA A 196 -9.93 -6.13 8.36
N ALA A 197 -10.43 -5.02 8.91
CA ALA A 197 -9.64 -4.08 9.70
C ALA A 197 -8.97 -4.77 10.91
N ARG A 198 -9.64 -5.75 11.53
CA ARG A 198 -9.15 -6.50 12.71
C ARG A 198 -7.86 -7.27 12.48
N TRP A 199 -7.46 -7.46 11.24
CA TRP A 199 -6.21 -8.11 10.86
C TRP A 199 -5.39 -7.28 9.86
N THR A 200 -5.59 -5.96 9.84
CA THR A 200 -4.82 -5.00 9.04
C THR A 200 -3.80 -4.28 9.92
N ASP A 201 -2.50 -4.43 9.65
CA ASP A 201 -1.41 -3.81 10.45
C ASP A 201 -1.18 -2.33 10.10
N GLY A 202 -1.61 -1.90 8.92
CA GLY A 202 -1.64 -0.49 8.56
C GLY A 202 -2.70 -0.21 7.51
N LEU A 203 -3.42 0.89 7.66
CA LEU A 203 -4.45 1.33 6.72
C LEU A 203 -4.12 2.74 6.21
N LEU A 204 -3.75 2.87 4.94
CA LEU A 204 -3.56 4.15 4.27
C LEU A 204 -4.86 4.60 3.62
N VAL A 205 -5.21 5.87 3.80
CA VAL A 205 -6.39 6.51 3.22
C VAL A 205 -5.98 7.81 2.55
N LEU A 206 -6.61 8.12 1.41
CA LEU A 206 -6.17 9.22 0.55
C LEU A 206 -6.93 10.53 0.76
N ASN A 207 -8.11 10.46 1.36
CA ASN A 207 -9.00 11.61 1.54
C ASN A 207 -9.48 11.71 2.98
N ARG A 208 -9.96 12.90 3.35
CA ARG A 208 -10.39 13.23 4.71
C ARG A 208 -11.63 12.42 5.14
N GLU A 209 -12.54 12.17 4.21
CA GLU A 209 -13.79 11.45 4.47
C GLU A 209 -13.51 10.01 4.90
N ASP A 210 -12.69 9.31 4.14
CA ASP A 210 -12.25 7.94 4.40
C ASP A 210 -11.36 7.87 5.63
N HIS A 211 -10.56 8.91 5.92
CA HIS A 211 -9.81 8.98 7.17
C HIS A 211 -10.72 9.00 8.40
N ILE A 212 -11.74 9.85 8.40
CA ILE A 212 -12.72 9.90 9.50
C ILE A 212 -13.43 8.55 9.65
N ARG A 213 -13.74 7.87 8.55
CA ARG A 213 -14.34 6.52 8.59
C ARG A 213 -13.39 5.46 9.10
N ALA A 214 -12.15 5.44 8.58
CA ALA A 214 -11.13 4.46 8.93
C ALA A 214 -10.80 4.52 10.43
N GLN A 215 -10.84 5.69 11.05
CA GLN A 215 -10.69 5.85 12.51
C GLN A 215 -11.75 5.11 13.34
N ARG A 216 -12.92 4.82 12.75
CA ARG A 216 -14.01 4.06 13.40
C ARG A 216 -13.91 2.56 13.15
N LEU A 217 -13.03 2.12 12.25
CA LEU A 217 -12.81 0.70 11.98
C LEU A 217 -11.85 0.11 13.04
N PRO A 218 -12.02 -1.16 13.42
CA PRO A 218 -11.17 -1.83 14.40
C PRO A 218 -9.83 -2.25 13.78
N VAL A 219 -9.06 -1.29 13.25
CA VAL A 219 -7.77 -1.53 12.60
C VAL A 219 -6.78 -2.08 13.63
N ARG A 220 -6.16 -3.22 13.34
CA ARG A 220 -5.21 -3.87 14.27
C ARG A 220 -3.98 -3.00 14.55
N GLY A 221 -3.51 -2.27 13.55
CA GLY A 221 -2.42 -1.31 13.69
C GLY A 221 -2.90 0.14 13.62
N ARG A 222 -2.29 0.95 12.76
CA ARG A 222 -2.58 2.39 12.67
C ARG A 222 -3.23 2.75 11.34
N VAL A 223 -4.03 3.81 11.36
CA VAL A 223 -4.56 4.49 10.17
C VAL A 223 -3.61 5.64 9.83
N PHE A 224 -3.25 5.76 8.57
CA PHE A 224 -2.37 6.79 8.04
C PHE A 224 -3.11 7.59 6.97
N TRP A 225 -3.21 8.90 7.15
CA TRP A 225 -3.75 9.79 6.13
C TRP A 225 -2.63 10.30 5.24
N VAL A 226 -2.71 9.99 3.94
CA VAL A 226 -1.75 10.44 2.93
C VAL A 226 -2.53 11.22 1.87
N PRO A 227 -2.49 12.57 1.87
CA PRO A 227 -3.32 13.36 0.98
C PRO A 227 -2.88 13.20 -0.48
N GLY A 228 -3.60 12.36 -1.23
CA GLY A 228 -3.34 12.09 -2.65
C GLY A 228 -2.16 11.15 -2.91
N VAL A 229 -1.87 10.93 -4.20
CA VAL A 229 -0.80 10.03 -4.67
C VAL A 229 0.46 10.80 -5.10
N GLY A 230 0.44 12.13 -5.04
CA GLY A 230 1.51 13.01 -5.52
C GLY A 230 1.63 12.98 -7.05
N VAL A 231 1.51 14.14 -7.70
CA VAL A 231 1.84 14.29 -9.13
C VAL A 231 2.91 15.36 -9.27
N ALA A 232 3.90 15.11 -10.13
CA ALA A 232 4.89 16.11 -10.48
C ALA A 232 4.19 17.21 -11.29
N LEU A 233 3.91 18.35 -10.67
CA LEU A 233 3.16 19.45 -11.26
C LEU A 233 3.91 20.05 -12.46
N GLU A 234 5.24 19.93 -12.47
CA GLU A 234 6.13 20.37 -13.54
C GLU A 234 5.77 19.70 -14.88
N ARG A 235 5.28 18.45 -14.84
CA ARG A 235 4.86 17.72 -16.05
C ARG A 235 3.55 18.24 -16.64
N PHE A 236 2.80 19.03 -15.88
CA PHE A 236 1.51 19.60 -16.27
C PHE A 236 1.55 21.12 -16.38
N ALA A 237 2.75 21.72 -16.26
CA ALA A 237 2.97 23.12 -16.51
C ALA A 237 2.92 23.37 -18.03
N VAL A 238 1.72 23.63 -18.54
CA VAL A 238 1.51 24.02 -19.94
C VAL A 238 1.63 25.54 -20.04
N PRO A 239 2.46 26.09 -20.95
CA PRO A 239 2.47 27.53 -21.22
C PRO A 239 1.07 28.05 -21.56
N ALA A 240 0.68 29.21 -21.03
CA ALA A 240 -0.67 29.75 -21.19
C ALA A 240 -1.11 29.86 -22.67
N ALA A 241 -0.18 30.17 -23.57
CA ALA A 241 -0.42 30.24 -25.01
C ALA A 241 -0.81 28.89 -25.63
N GLU A 242 -0.15 27.79 -25.22
CA GLU A 242 -0.52 26.43 -25.64
C GLU A 242 -1.87 26.01 -25.03
N GLY A 243 -2.13 26.40 -23.77
CA GLY A 243 -3.41 26.15 -23.13
C GLY A 243 -4.58 26.80 -23.85
N LEU A 244 -4.43 28.04 -24.32
CA LEU A 244 -5.44 28.75 -25.10
C LEU A 244 -5.68 28.09 -26.46
N ARG A 245 -4.60 27.72 -27.15
CA ARG A 245 -4.69 27.02 -28.44
C ARG A 245 -5.43 25.69 -28.33
N PHE A 246 -5.10 24.87 -27.33
CA PHE A 246 -5.81 23.59 -27.10
C PHE A 246 -7.28 23.79 -26.74
N ARG A 247 -7.61 24.86 -26.02
CA ARG A 247 -8.99 25.22 -25.70
C ARG A 247 -9.78 25.61 -26.96
N GLU A 248 -9.19 26.37 -27.86
CA GLU A 248 -9.78 26.69 -29.16
C GLU A 248 -9.97 25.45 -30.04
N GLU A 249 -8.97 24.57 -30.13
CA GLU A 249 -9.04 23.31 -30.89
C GLU A 249 -10.15 22.37 -30.35
N LEU A 250 -10.42 22.40 -29.03
CA LEU A 250 -11.48 21.62 -28.39
C LEU A 250 -12.84 22.34 -28.34
N GLY A 251 -12.94 23.57 -28.86
CA GLY A 251 -14.17 24.38 -28.82
C GLY A 251 -14.57 24.84 -27.41
N LEU A 252 -13.64 24.82 -26.46
CA LEU A 252 -13.83 25.24 -25.07
C LEU A 252 -13.43 26.72 -24.94
N ARG A 253 -14.39 27.64 -24.86
CA ARG A 253 -14.10 29.06 -24.59
C ARG A 253 -13.61 29.30 -23.16
#